data_AF-A0AA96DLY9-F1
#
_entry.id   AF-A0AA96DLY9-F1
#
_cell.length_a   1.000
_cell.length_b   1.000
_cell.length_c   1.000
_cell.angle_alpha   90.00
_cell.angle_beta   90.00
_cell.angle_gamma   90.00
#
_symmetry.space_group_name_H-M   'P 1'
#
loop_
_entity.id
_entity.type
_entity.pdbx_description
1 polymer ?
#
loop_
_entity_poly.entity_id
_entity_poly.type
_entity_poly.pdbx_seq_one_letter_code
_entity_poly.pdbx_strand_id
1 'polypeptide(L)'
;MKIAINIAIIWLSIFDKHRLLFKTIKPLHKYFRFFLYLSTNIAFYFFINFMEKISINFIVSYSFDLTVESIIISMFGFFKILGIILMFGFFFLEFIIDFDVEKYQREKEDKENYIKANKLQWWRLRNCNWFFRILIYTIIFIFCFLMLLNSFLLSGNDRPLDFVAFLKQFLAVYVVVFMFFDYRFVQRARKKILQIPKFEVGDKV
;
A
#
# COMPACT_ATOMS: atom_id res chain seq x y z
N MET A 1 -19.59 9.33 -5.38
CA MET A 1 -19.32 9.95 -4.06
C MET A 1 -18.47 9.06 -3.16
N LYS A 2 -18.86 7.80 -2.87
CA LYS A 2 -18.08 6.86 -2.02
C LYS A 2 -16.61 6.67 -2.44
N ILE A 3 -16.33 6.58 -3.74
CA ILE A 3 -14.96 6.39 -4.24
C ILE A 3 -14.08 7.62 -3.97
N ALA A 4 -14.59 8.83 -4.21
CA ALA A 4 -13.88 10.08 -3.96
C ALA A 4 -13.56 10.26 -2.46
N ILE A 5 -14.51 9.92 -1.58
CA ILE A 5 -14.31 9.91 -0.13
C ILE A 5 -13.22 8.90 0.23
N ASN A 6 -13.28 7.67 -0.29
CA ASN A 6 -12.25 6.66 0.00
C ASN A 6 -10.85 7.12 -0.47
N ILE A 7 -10.75 7.73 -1.65
CA ILE A 7 -9.50 8.27 -2.18
C ILE A 7 -8.94 9.35 -1.26
N ALA A 8 -9.75 10.30 -0.80
CA ALA A 8 -9.26 11.34 0.11
C ALA A 8 -8.95 10.82 1.52
N ILE A 9 -9.64 9.78 2.02
CA ILE A 9 -9.29 9.15 3.30
C ILE A 9 -7.92 8.49 3.18
N ILE A 10 -7.67 7.78 2.07
CA ILE A 10 -6.37 7.16 1.79
C ILE A 10 -5.29 8.25 1.69
N TRP A 11 -5.55 9.30 0.91
CA TRP A 11 -4.61 10.41 0.74
C TRP A 11 -4.27 11.07 2.08
N LEU A 12 -5.28 11.37 2.90
CA LEU A 12 -5.11 11.98 4.22
C LEU A 12 -4.33 11.05 5.16
N SER A 13 -4.52 9.73 5.07
CA SER A 13 -3.74 8.77 5.86
C SER A 13 -2.26 8.68 5.48
N ILE A 14 -1.93 8.95 4.21
CA ILE A 14 -0.57 8.86 3.67
C ILE A 14 0.18 10.17 3.84
N PHE A 15 -0.43 11.30 3.46
CA PHE A 15 0.23 12.60 3.35
C PHE A 15 -0.04 13.53 4.52
N ASP A 16 -1.18 13.42 5.20
CA ASP A 16 -1.56 14.29 6.31
C ASP A 16 -2.04 13.48 7.52
N LYS A 17 -1.20 12.53 7.96
CA LYS A 17 -1.49 11.61 9.07
C LYS A 17 -1.91 12.35 10.35
N HIS A 18 -1.25 13.48 10.63
CA HIS A 18 -1.53 14.33 11.79
C HIS A 18 -2.64 15.37 11.55
N ARG A 19 -3.18 15.44 10.33
CA ARG A 19 -4.34 16.25 9.93
C ARG A 19 -4.09 17.75 10.07
N LEU A 20 -2.83 18.17 9.98
CA LEU A 20 -2.45 19.58 10.13
C LEU A 20 -2.99 20.41 8.97
N LEU A 21 -2.87 19.89 7.75
CA LEU A 21 -3.37 20.57 6.56
C LEU A 21 -4.89 20.54 6.54
N PHE A 22 -5.51 19.39 6.80
CA PHE A 22 -6.97 19.24 6.79
C PHE A 22 -7.64 20.13 7.85
N LYS A 23 -7.13 20.16 9.09
CA LYS A 23 -7.68 21.01 10.15
C LYS A 23 -7.53 22.50 9.86
N THR A 24 -6.43 22.89 9.21
CA THR A 24 -6.20 24.29 8.81
C THR A 24 -7.09 24.70 7.64
N ILE A 25 -7.36 23.80 6.68
CA ILE A 25 -8.16 24.09 5.49
C ILE A 25 -9.67 24.06 5.76
N LYS A 26 -10.12 23.15 6.64
CA LYS A 26 -11.55 22.96 6.97
C LYS A 26 -12.31 24.26 7.34
N PRO A 27 -11.79 25.14 8.24
CA PRO A 27 -12.50 26.37 8.64
C PRO A 27 -12.47 27.46 7.57
N LEU A 28 -11.69 27.32 6.50
CA LEU A 28 -11.60 28.33 5.45
C LEU A 28 -12.86 28.39 4.61
N HIS A 29 -13.19 29.59 4.14
CA HIS A 29 -14.30 29.80 3.22
C HIS A 29 -14.12 29.01 1.93
N LYS A 30 -15.23 28.47 1.37
CA LYS A 30 -15.22 27.60 0.19
C LYS A 30 -14.39 28.16 -0.97
N TYR A 31 -14.61 29.42 -1.36
CA TYR A 31 -13.85 30.05 -2.44
C TYR A 31 -12.34 30.16 -2.15
N PHE A 32 -11.97 30.40 -0.90
CA PHE A 32 -10.56 30.46 -0.50
C PHE A 32 -9.91 29.07 -0.56
N ARG A 33 -10.64 27.99 -0.21
CA ARG A 33 -10.16 26.62 -0.40
C ARG A 33 -9.92 26.29 -1.86
N PHE A 34 -10.88 26.59 -2.74
CA PHE A 34 -10.72 26.39 -4.19
C PHE A 34 -9.54 27.20 -4.74
N PHE A 35 -9.36 28.44 -4.28
CA PHE A 35 -8.19 29.24 -4.62
C PHE A 35 -6.88 28.60 -4.16
N LEU A 36 -6.81 28.08 -2.93
CA LEU A 36 -5.63 27.35 -2.45
C LEU A 36 -5.35 26.09 -3.26
N TYR A 37 -6.38 25.32 -3.60
CA TYR A 37 -6.22 24.14 -4.45
C TYR A 37 -5.67 24.50 -5.83
N LEU A 38 -6.24 25.52 -6.47
CA LEU A 38 -5.81 25.96 -7.80
C LEU A 38 -4.40 26.55 -7.78
N SER A 39 -4.12 27.48 -6.85
CA SER A 39 -2.82 28.14 -6.73
C SER A 39 -1.70 27.17 -6.35
N THR A 40 -1.97 26.21 -5.46
CA THR A 40 -1.02 25.14 -5.12
C THR A 40 -0.73 24.29 -6.35
N ASN A 41 -1.74 23.91 -7.15
CA ASN A 41 -1.54 23.14 -8.36
C ASN A 41 -0.68 23.88 -9.39
N ILE A 42 -0.94 25.17 -9.60
CA ILE A 42 -0.17 26.02 -10.49
C ILE A 42 1.28 26.15 -10.00
N ALA A 43 1.48 26.47 -8.72
CA ALA A 43 2.82 26.64 -8.14
C ALA A 43 3.66 25.36 -8.23
N PHE A 44 3.08 24.20 -7.93
CA PHE A 44 3.77 22.92 -8.02
C PHE A 44 4.08 22.52 -9.47
N TYR A 45 3.20 22.84 -10.44
CA TYR A 45 3.51 22.62 -11.86
C TYR A 45 4.75 23.41 -12.29
N PHE A 46 4.82 24.69 -11.90
CA PHE A 46 6.02 25.50 -12.15
C PHE A 46 7.25 24.95 -11.41
N PHE A 47 7.09 24.50 -10.17
CA PHE A 47 8.17 23.90 -9.40
C PHE A 47 8.72 22.61 -10.05
N ILE A 48 7.86 21.72 -10.51
CA ILE A 48 8.27 20.49 -11.22
C ILE A 48 9.05 20.84 -12.49
N ASN A 49 8.54 21.76 -13.31
CA ASN A 49 9.24 22.19 -14.54
C ASN A 49 10.58 22.87 -14.25
N PHE A 50 10.65 23.64 -13.16
CA PHE A 50 11.90 24.26 -12.70
C PHE A 50 12.92 23.22 -12.25
N MET A 51 12.51 22.24 -11.44
CA MET A 51 13.36 21.13 -10.99
C MET A 51 13.82 20.28 -12.17
N GLU A 52 12.96 19.98 -13.14
CA GLU A 52 13.30 19.24 -14.35
C GLU A 52 14.39 19.95 -15.14
N LYS A 53 14.27 21.27 -15.33
CA LYS A 53 15.27 22.08 -16.04
C LYS A 53 16.63 22.11 -15.31
N ILE A 54 16.63 22.25 -13.98
CA ILE A 54 17.87 22.17 -13.18
C ILE A 54 18.50 20.79 -13.33
N SER A 55 17.69 19.73 -13.29
CA SER A 55 18.17 18.35 -13.33
C SER A 55 18.82 18.02 -14.66
N ILE A 56 18.21 18.44 -15.78
CA ILE A 56 18.79 18.27 -17.12
C ILE A 56 20.14 19.02 -17.22
N ASN A 57 20.18 20.29 -16.77
CA ASN A 57 21.42 21.06 -16.77
C ASN A 57 22.50 20.43 -15.88
N PHE A 58 22.12 19.85 -14.74
CA PHE A 58 23.03 19.13 -13.85
C PHE A 58 23.61 17.87 -14.51
N ILE A 59 22.77 17.06 -15.17
CA ILE A 59 23.22 15.87 -15.90
C ILE A 59 24.20 16.24 -17.01
N VAL A 60 23.86 17.25 -17.83
CA VAL A 60 24.69 17.70 -18.96
C VAL A 60 26.02 18.28 -18.48
N SER A 61 26.05 18.98 -17.35
CA SER A 61 27.27 19.63 -16.86
C SER A 61 28.30 18.68 -16.27
N TYR A 62 27.87 17.51 -15.76
CA TYR A 62 28.77 16.53 -15.11
C TYR A 62 29.17 15.36 -16.02
N SER A 63 28.67 15.29 -17.25
CA SER A 63 29.03 14.27 -18.26
C SER A 63 29.04 12.85 -17.67
N PHE A 64 27.97 12.49 -16.97
CA PHE A 64 27.85 11.18 -16.33
C PHE A 64 27.90 10.04 -17.36
N ASP A 65 28.32 8.86 -16.90
CA ASP A 65 28.17 7.63 -17.68
C ASP A 65 26.68 7.35 -17.97
N LEU A 66 26.39 6.74 -19.12
CA LEU A 66 25.03 6.49 -19.63
C LEU A 66 24.16 5.72 -18.63
N THR A 67 24.79 4.82 -17.87
CA THR A 67 24.12 4.03 -16.83
C THR A 67 23.63 4.92 -15.69
N VAL A 68 24.48 5.85 -15.21
CA VAL A 68 24.17 6.77 -14.10
C VAL A 68 23.15 7.82 -14.54
N GLU A 69 23.28 8.36 -15.76
CA GLU A 69 22.32 9.27 -16.36
C GLU A 69 20.91 8.65 -16.42
N SER A 70 20.79 7.40 -16.88
CA SER A 70 19.50 6.71 -16.97
C SER A 70 18.81 6.53 -15.61
N ILE A 71 19.59 6.25 -14.55
CA ILE A 71 19.08 6.09 -13.18
C ILE A 71 18.58 7.44 -12.65
N ILE A 72 19.35 8.50 -12.84
CA ILE A 72 18.98 9.85 -12.39
C ILE A 72 17.70 10.31 -13.08
N ILE A 73 17.59 10.14 -14.41
CA ILE A 73 16.38 10.47 -15.17
C ILE A 73 15.18 9.67 -14.66
N SER A 74 15.36 8.37 -14.40
CA SER A 74 14.30 7.51 -13.86
C SER A 74 13.83 7.97 -12.46
N MET A 75 14.76 8.33 -11.58
CA MET A 75 14.44 8.87 -10.25
C MET A 75 13.66 10.18 -10.35
N PHE A 76 14.07 11.11 -11.21
CA PHE A 76 13.33 12.36 -11.43
C PHE A 76 11.94 12.11 -12.03
N GLY A 77 11.81 11.18 -12.97
CA GLY A 77 10.52 10.74 -13.50
C GLY A 77 9.60 10.19 -12.41
N PHE A 78 10.13 9.39 -11.49
CA PHE A 78 9.39 8.90 -10.33
C PHE A 78 8.91 10.04 -9.41
N PHE A 79 9.79 11.00 -9.07
CA PHE A 79 9.40 12.17 -8.27
C PHE A 79 8.33 13.04 -8.96
N LYS A 80 8.42 13.19 -10.28
CA LYS A 80 7.42 13.91 -11.08
C LYS A 80 6.04 13.24 -10.99
N ILE A 81 5.99 11.91 -11.16
CA ILE A 81 4.75 11.12 -11.02
C ILE A 81 4.20 11.22 -9.60
N LEU A 82 5.04 11.06 -8.58
CA LEU A 82 4.64 11.23 -7.18
C LEU A 82 4.07 12.62 -6.90
N GLY A 83 4.70 13.67 -7.42
CA GLY A 83 4.21 15.04 -7.30
C GLY A 83 2.82 15.21 -7.90
N ILE A 84 2.59 14.68 -9.10
CA ILE A 84 1.27 14.71 -9.76
C ILE A 84 0.22 13.95 -8.94
N ILE A 85 0.54 12.79 -8.39
CA ILE A 85 -0.37 12.01 -7.54
C ILE A 85 -0.74 12.80 -6.27
N LEU A 86 0.25 13.44 -5.63
CA LEU A 86 0.03 14.26 -4.44
C LEU A 86 -0.92 15.43 -4.76
N MET A 87 -0.67 16.13 -5.87
CA MET A 87 -1.48 17.24 -6.36
C MET A 87 -2.92 16.86 -6.63
N PHE A 88 -3.11 15.75 -7.37
CA PHE A 88 -4.43 15.25 -7.70
C PHE A 88 -5.22 14.88 -6.44
N GLY A 89 -4.56 14.25 -5.47
CA GLY A 89 -5.18 13.87 -4.20
C GLY A 89 -5.56 15.04 -3.29
N PHE A 90 -4.86 16.18 -3.37
CA PHE A 90 -5.17 17.38 -2.59
C PHE A 90 -6.57 17.93 -2.89
N PHE A 91 -7.01 17.85 -4.15
CA PHE A 91 -8.37 18.26 -4.57
C PHE A 91 -9.46 17.40 -3.90
N PHE A 92 -9.17 16.13 -3.59
CA PHE A 92 -10.18 15.25 -3.02
C PHE A 92 -10.52 15.58 -1.56
N LEU A 93 -9.71 16.40 -0.88
CA LEU A 93 -10.00 16.84 0.49
C LEU A 93 -11.36 17.54 0.59
N GLU A 94 -11.81 18.24 -0.44
CA GLU A 94 -13.11 18.93 -0.47
C GLU A 94 -14.29 17.95 -0.27
N PHE A 95 -14.19 16.72 -0.78
CA PHE A 95 -15.23 15.69 -0.61
C PHE A 95 -15.36 15.15 0.82
N ILE A 96 -14.39 15.46 1.67
CA ILE A 96 -14.30 14.98 3.05
C ILE A 96 -14.63 16.08 4.07
N ILE A 97 -14.75 17.33 3.63
CA ILE A 97 -14.98 18.47 4.53
C ILE A 97 -16.28 18.33 5.34
N ASP A 98 -17.34 17.86 4.70
CA ASP A 98 -18.64 17.61 5.33
C ASP A 98 -18.72 16.21 5.99
N PHE A 99 -17.70 15.37 5.79
CA PHE A 99 -17.65 14.02 6.35
C PHE A 99 -17.02 14.02 7.75
N ASP A 100 -17.58 13.22 8.67
CA ASP A 100 -17.02 13.05 10.01
C ASP A 100 -15.82 12.08 9.98
N VAL A 101 -14.69 12.61 9.52
CA VAL A 101 -13.40 11.90 9.46
C VAL A 101 -12.97 11.40 10.83
N GLU A 102 -13.28 12.16 11.89
CA GLU A 102 -12.85 11.81 13.23
C GLU A 102 -13.56 10.55 13.73
N LYS A 103 -14.87 10.49 13.55
CA LYS A 103 -15.65 9.30 13.88
C LYS A 103 -15.21 8.10 13.06
N TYR A 104 -15.07 8.26 11.74
CA TYR A 104 -14.63 7.17 10.86
C TYR A 104 -13.25 6.62 11.25
N GLN A 105 -12.30 7.51 11.60
CA GLN A 105 -10.96 7.07 11.97
C GLN A 105 -10.90 6.44 13.36
N ARG A 106 -11.66 6.94 14.35
CA ARG A 106 -11.76 6.28 15.67
C ARG A 106 -12.29 4.87 15.53
N GLU A 107 -13.36 4.67 14.76
CA GLU A 107 -13.90 3.33 14.51
C GLU A 107 -12.90 2.43 13.76
N LYS A 108 -12.12 2.99 12.83
CA LYS A 108 -11.05 2.24 12.14
C LYS A 108 -9.92 1.84 13.11
N GLU A 109 -9.48 2.76 13.95
CA GLU A 109 -8.44 2.53 14.94
C GLU A 109 -8.89 1.53 16.01
N ASP A 110 -10.13 1.64 16.50
CA ASP A 110 -10.73 0.69 17.42
C ASP A 110 -10.78 -0.71 16.81
N LYS A 111 -11.15 -0.82 15.53
CA LYS A 111 -11.11 -2.10 14.80
C LYS A 111 -9.70 -2.65 14.67
N GLU A 112 -8.71 -1.82 14.37
CA GLU A 112 -7.32 -2.25 14.25
C GLU A 112 -6.72 -2.67 15.59
N ASN A 113 -6.96 -1.89 16.65
CA ASN A 113 -6.58 -2.21 18.03
C ASN A 113 -7.26 -3.49 18.50
N TYR A 114 -8.53 -3.68 18.14
CA TYR A 114 -9.28 -4.89 18.42
C TYR A 114 -8.68 -6.13 17.73
N ILE A 115 -8.36 -6.02 16.44
CA ILE A 115 -7.71 -7.09 15.67
C ILE A 115 -6.34 -7.44 16.27
N LYS A 116 -5.59 -6.43 16.70
CA LYS A 116 -4.28 -6.60 17.34
C LYS A 116 -4.40 -7.28 18.71
N ALA A 117 -5.30 -6.81 19.57
CA ALA A 117 -5.54 -7.39 20.90
C ALA A 117 -5.96 -8.86 20.83
N ASN A 118 -6.79 -9.21 19.85
CA ASN A 118 -7.32 -10.57 19.70
C ASN A 118 -6.46 -11.49 18.80
N LYS A 119 -5.35 -10.97 18.23
CA LYS A 119 -4.47 -11.67 17.27
C LYS A 119 -5.24 -12.22 16.04
N LEU A 120 -6.19 -11.45 15.51
CA LEU A 120 -7.07 -11.84 14.39
C LEU A 120 -6.49 -11.53 13.00
N GLN A 121 -5.21 -11.17 12.90
CA GLN A 121 -4.54 -10.75 11.66
C GLN A 121 -4.61 -11.83 10.56
N TRP A 122 -4.42 -13.10 10.93
CA TRP A 122 -4.45 -14.22 9.98
C TRP A 122 -5.86 -14.53 9.46
N TRP A 123 -6.88 -14.31 10.27
CA TRP A 123 -8.26 -14.38 9.81
C TRP A 123 -8.59 -13.25 8.83
N ARG A 124 -8.11 -12.03 9.12
CA ARG A 124 -8.26 -10.87 8.21
C ARG A 124 -7.60 -11.15 6.85
N LEU A 125 -6.42 -11.77 6.83
CA LEU A 125 -5.75 -12.17 5.59
C LEU A 125 -6.60 -13.14 4.76
N ARG A 126 -7.20 -14.16 5.41
CA ARG A 126 -8.02 -15.16 4.70
C ARG A 126 -9.35 -14.59 4.19
N ASN A 127 -9.91 -13.61 4.91
CA ASN A 127 -11.17 -12.94 4.57
C ASN A 127 -10.96 -11.61 3.82
N CYS A 128 -9.73 -11.31 3.36
CA CYS A 128 -9.47 -10.20 2.47
C CYS A 128 -10.08 -10.47 1.08
N ASN A 129 -10.22 -9.44 0.26
CA ASN A 129 -10.68 -9.57 -1.13
C ASN A 129 -9.90 -10.67 -1.85
N TRP A 130 -10.63 -11.53 -2.57
CA TRP A 130 -10.10 -12.74 -3.19
C TRP A 130 -8.85 -12.50 -4.04
N PHE A 131 -8.81 -11.38 -4.78
CA PHE A 131 -7.66 -10.96 -5.56
C PHE A 131 -6.39 -10.72 -4.72
N PHE A 132 -6.49 -9.90 -3.66
CA PHE A 132 -5.35 -9.63 -2.76
C PHE A 132 -4.88 -10.88 -2.04
N ARG A 133 -5.80 -11.79 -1.71
CA ARG A 133 -5.46 -13.07 -1.11
C ARG A 133 -4.60 -13.93 -2.04
N ILE A 134 -4.98 -14.04 -3.32
CA ILE A 134 -4.18 -14.77 -4.32
C ILE A 134 -2.83 -14.12 -4.48
N LEU A 135 -2.80 -12.80 -4.65
CA LEU A 135 -1.56 -12.05 -4.85
C LEU A 135 -0.56 -12.28 -3.71
N ILE A 136 -1.01 -12.18 -2.45
CA ILE A 136 -0.14 -12.40 -1.28
C ILE A 136 0.36 -13.85 -1.22
N TYR A 137 -0.51 -14.84 -1.46
CA TYR A 137 -0.10 -16.25 -1.45
C TYR A 137 0.87 -16.58 -2.58
N THR A 138 0.69 -16.01 -3.77
CA THR A 138 1.62 -16.17 -4.89
C THR A 138 2.99 -15.57 -4.55
N ILE A 139 3.04 -14.39 -3.94
CA ILE A 139 4.31 -13.77 -3.52
C ILE A 139 5.02 -14.65 -2.48
N ILE A 140 4.30 -15.12 -1.46
CA ILE A 140 4.86 -16.02 -0.43
C ILE A 140 5.35 -17.32 -1.07
N PHE A 141 4.58 -17.90 -1.98
CA PHE A 141 4.94 -19.11 -2.71
C PHE A 141 6.24 -18.91 -3.50
N ILE A 142 6.33 -17.85 -4.31
CA ILE A 142 7.51 -17.54 -5.11
C ILE A 142 8.72 -17.31 -4.20
N PHE A 143 8.55 -16.57 -3.09
CA PHE A 143 9.63 -16.32 -2.14
C PHE A 143 10.17 -17.62 -1.51
N CYS A 144 9.28 -18.48 -0.99
CA CYS A 144 9.68 -19.77 -0.42
C CYS A 144 10.30 -20.69 -1.48
N PHE A 145 9.75 -20.68 -2.70
CA PHE A 145 10.28 -21.47 -3.82
C PHE A 145 11.68 -21.02 -4.20
N LEU A 146 11.92 -19.72 -4.39
CA LEU A 146 13.23 -19.17 -4.74
C LEU A 146 14.29 -19.47 -3.66
N MET A 147 13.93 -19.34 -2.38
CA MET A 147 14.84 -19.62 -1.27
C MET A 147 15.30 -21.08 -1.28
N LEU A 148 14.38 -22.02 -1.48
CA LEU A 148 14.70 -23.45 -1.53
C LEU A 148 15.36 -23.87 -2.85
N LEU A 149 14.97 -23.24 -3.96
CA LEU A 149 15.59 -23.47 -5.27
C LEU A 149 17.07 -23.09 -5.24
N ASN A 150 17.43 -21.95 -4.64
CA ASN A 150 18.84 -21.57 -4.49
C ASN A 150 19.63 -22.60 -3.67
N SER A 151 19.06 -23.07 -2.55
CA SER A 151 19.68 -24.14 -1.75
C SER A 151 19.79 -25.47 -2.53
N PHE A 152 18.80 -25.80 -3.35
CA PHE A 152 18.78 -27.00 -4.17
C PHE A 152 19.83 -26.94 -5.28
N LEU A 153 19.94 -25.82 -6.00
CA LEU A 153 20.95 -25.60 -7.03
C LEU A 153 22.37 -25.64 -6.47
N LEU A 154 22.60 -25.10 -5.27
CA LEU A 154 23.90 -25.18 -4.57
C LEU A 154 24.28 -26.62 -4.17
N SER A 155 23.29 -27.44 -3.81
CA SER A 155 23.48 -28.86 -3.48
C SER A 155 23.77 -29.74 -4.71
N GLY A 156 23.58 -29.21 -5.91
CA GLY A 156 23.62 -29.93 -7.17
C GLY A 156 24.99 -30.20 -7.77
N ASN A 157 26.06 -29.70 -7.16
CA ASN A 157 27.39 -29.74 -7.74
C ASN A 157 27.96 -31.17 -7.89
N ASP A 158 27.41 -32.15 -7.16
CA ASP A 158 27.97 -33.50 -7.07
C ASP A 158 27.07 -34.63 -7.65
N ARG A 159 25.82 -34.36 -8.05
CA ARG A 159 24.86 -35.40 -8.52
C ARG A 159 23.82 -34.84 -9.51
N PRO A 160 23.26 -35.67 -10.43
CA PRO A 160 22.14 -35.25 -11.26
C PRO A 160 20.92 -34.91 -10.39
N LEU A 161 20.48 -33.66 -10.44
CA LEU A 161 19.32 -33.22 -9.67
C LEU A 161 18.02 -33.67 -10.32
N ASP A 162 17.22 -34.42 -9.57
CA ASP A 162 15.86 -34.74 -9.97
C ASP A 162 14.91 -33.59 -9.59
N PHE A 163 14.84 -32.59 -10.48
CA PHE A 163 14.00 -31.40 -10.30
C PHE A 163 12.51 -31.73 -10.12
N VAL A 164 12.04 -32.82 -10.75
CA VAL A 164 10.65 -33.27 -10.64
C VAL A 164 10.35 -33.76 -9.23
N ALA A 165 11.28 -34.50 -8.62
CA ALA A 165 11.17 -34.94 -7.24
C ALA A 165 11.18 -33.75 -6.26
N PHE A 166 12.07 -32.78 -6.47
CA PHE A 166 12.11 -31.54 -5.68
C PHE A 166 10.79 -30.78 -5.74
N LEU A 167 10.24 -30.57 -6.94
CA LEU A 167 8.98 -29.85 -7.11
C LEU A 167 7.83 -30.54 -6.38
N LYS A 168 7.73 -31.88 -6.48
CA LYS A 168 6.72 -32.67 -5.76
C LYS A 168 6.86 -32.56 -4.25
N GLN A 169 8.08 -32.68 -3.73
CA GLN A 169 8.36 -32.57 -2.30
C GLN A 169 8.07 -31.16 -1.77
N PHE A 170 8.49 -30.12 -2.49
CA PHE A 170 8.19 -28.74 -2.16
C PHE A 170 6.69 -28.49 -2.10
N LEU A 171 5.94 -28.96 -3.11
CA LEU A 171 4.50 -28.76 -3.18
C LEU A 171 3.78 -29.51 -2.04
N ALA A 172 4.22 -30.73 -1.71
CA ALA A 172 3.70 -31.47 -0.57
C ALA A 172 3.95 -30.75 0.76
N VAL A 173 5.18 -30.27 1.00
CA VAL A 173 5.53 -29.51 2.21
C VAL A 173 4.75 -28.20 2.27
N TYR A 174 4.65 -27.48 1.15
CA TYR A 174 3.89 -26.23 1.06
C TYR A 174 2.42 -26.43 1.44
N VAL A 175 1.77 -27.48 0.92
CA VAL A 175 0.39 -27.82 1.26
C VAL A 175 0.24 -28.17 2.74
N VAL A 176 1.13 -29.00 3.30
CA VAL A 176 1.08 -29.37 4.73
C VAL A 176 1.27 -28.14 5.63
N VAL A 177 2.24 -27.28 5.33
CA VAL A 177 2.48 -26.04 6.07
C VAL A 177 1.27 -25.12 5.98
N PHE A 178 0.66 -25.00 4.80
CA PHE A 178 -0.54 -24.19 4.61
C PHE A 178 -1.74 -24.74 5.38
N MET A 179 -1.96 -26.06 5.37
CA MET A 179 -3.00 -26.72 6.18
C MET A 179 -2.79 -26.52 7.68
N PHE A 180 -1.56 -26.69 8.16
CA PHE A 180 -1.22 -26.49 9.56
C PHE A 180 -1.41 -25.03 10.00
N PHE A 181 -0.97 -24.09 9.15
CA PHE A 181 -1.18 -22.67 9.35
C PHE A 181 -2.68 -22.36 9.45
N ASP A 182 -3.49 -22.93 8.55
CA ASP A 182 -4.92 -22.72 8.54
C ASP A 182 -5.62 -23.26 9.80
N TYR A 183 -5.27 -24.47 10.21
CA TYR A 183 -5.80 -25.10 11.41
C TYR A 183 -5.44 -24.31 12.68
N ARG A 184 -4.16 -23.97 12.85
CA ARG A 184 -3.66 -23.38 14.09
C ARG A 184 -4.05 -21.92 14.27
N PHE A 185 -3.99 -21.11 13.20
CA PHE A 185 -4.16 -19.67 13.31
C PHE A 185 -5.54 -19.19 12.89
N VAL A 186 -6.12 -19.77 11.82
CA VAL A 186 -7.39 -19.28 11.28
C VAL A 186 -8.59 -19.86 12.01
N GLN A 187 -8.61 -21.15 12.35
CA GLN A 187 -9.75 -21.74 13.06
C GLN A 187 -9.91 -21.18 14.48
N ARG A 188 -8.79 -20.96 15.20
CA ARG A 188 -8.81 -20.32 16.53
C ARG A 188 -9.36 -18.88 16.45
N ALA A 189 -8.98 -18.13 15.41
CA ALA A 189 -9.49 -16.79 15.19
C ALA A 189 -10.99 -16.77 14.82
N ARG A 190 -11.48 -17.75 14.05
CA ARG A 190 -12.91 -17.89 13.71
C ARG A 190 -13.79 -18.13 14.93
N LYS A 191 -13.35 -18.97 15.87
CA LYS A 191 -14.06 -19.22 17.14
C LYS A 191 -14.20 -17.94 17.98
N LYS A 192 -13.16 -17.12 18.04
CA LYS A 192 -13.23 -15.81 18.72
C LYS A 192 -14.23 -14.88 18.04
N ILE A 193 -14.21 -14.77 16.72
CA ILE A 193 -15.09 -13.88 15.93
C ILE A 193 -16.57 -14.17 16.14
N LEU A 194 -16.96 -15.44 16.25
CA LEU A 194 -18.35 -15.85 16.50
C LEU A 194 -18.90 -15.41 17.86
N GLN A 195 -18.04 -15.06 18.81
CA GLN A 195 -18.42 -14.63 20.16
C GLN A 195 -18.68 -13.11 20.24
N ILE A 196 -18.50 -12.37 19.15
CA ILE A 196 -18.49 -10.90 19.17
C ILE A 196 -19.62 -10.34 18.29
N PRO A 197 -20.33 -9.29 18.73
CA PRO A 197 -21.32 -8.60 17.89
C PRO A 197 -20.67 -8.04 16.62
N LYS A 198 -21.38 -8.13 15.49
CA LYS A 198 -20.92 -7.60 14.20
C LYS A 198 -20.67 -6.10 14.33
N PHE A 199 -19.42 -5.68 14.17
CA PHE A 199 -19.09 -4.27 13.95
C PHE A 199 -19.48 -3.89 12.51
N GLU A 200 -20.76 -3.56 12.29
CA GLU A 200 -21.23 -2.96 11.04
C GLU A 200 -20.42 -1.70 10.75
N VAL A 201 -19.61 -1.71 9.70
CA VAL A 201 -19.06 -0.48 9.11
C VAL A 201 -19.26 -0.58 7.62
N GLY A 202 -19.99 0.38 7.07
CA GLY A 202 -19.97 0.69 5.64
C GLY A 202 -21.25 0.45 4.85
N ASP A 203 -22.23 -0.30 5.36
CA ASP A 203 -23.48 -0.56 4.61
C ASP A 203 -24.58 0.49 4.83
N LYS A 204 -24.38 1.45 5.75
CA LYS A 204 -25.30 2.58 5.97
C LYS A 204 -24.59 3.93 5.79
N VAL A 205 -24.21 4.22 4.55
CA VAL A 205 -24.18 5.58 3.98
C VAL A 205 -24.63 5.47 2.54
#